data_AF-A0AA85IVX6-F1
#
_entry.id   AF-A0AA85IVX6-F1
#
_cell.length_a   1.000
_cell.length_b   1.000
_cell.length_c   1.000
_cell.angle_alpha   90.00
_cell.angle_beta   90.00
_cell.angle_gamma   90.00
#
_symmetry.space_group_name_H-M   'P 1'
#
loop_
_entity.id
_entity.type
_entity.pdbx_description
1 polymer ?
#
loop_
_entity_poly.entity_id
_entity_poly.type
_entity_poly.pdbx_seq_one_letter_code
_entity_poly.pdbx_strand_id
1 'polypeptide(L)'
;MKNKLNDIQLENDETMVSFDITSLYTNIPVIMALEAVRKELTADPERNHRTKLPIEQIILGIHLCLTSTIFKFQGKIYRHTEGVAMGSLISPIIADIFMDSWENSALNTFNPTPKIWWRYVDDTFTVLKTEHISSFLTHTYKLTSRGNKIHIGIRK
;
A
#
# COMPACT_ATOMS: atom_id res chain seq x y z
N MET A 1 -0.48 -13.22 12.85
CA MET A 1 0.23 -12.22 13.68
C MET A 1 0.45 -12.72 15.11
N LYS A 2 -0.60 -13.13 15.85
CA LYS A 2 -0.50 -13.54 17.28
C LYS A 2 0.68 -14.49 17.61
N ASN A 3 0.86 -15.57 16.86
CA ASN A 3 1.93 -16.54 17.17
C ASN A 3 3.34 -16.01 16.87
N LYS A 4 3.48 -15.00 16.01
CA LYS A 4 4.78 -14.40 15.64
C LYS A 4 5.25 -13.33 16.64
N LEU A 5 4.38 -12.88 17.54
CA LEU A 5 4.69 -11.84 18.53
C LEU A 5 5.50 -12.40 19.71
N ASN A 6 5.33 -13.69 20.02
CA ASN A 6 5.97 -14.33 21.17
C ASN A 6 7.50 -14.45 21.03
N ASP A 7 8.02 -14.38 19.80
CA ASP A 7 9.45 -14.54 19.50
C ASP A 7 10.17 -13.19 19.35
N ILE A 8 9.47 -12.06 19.52
CA ILE A 8 10.07 -10.74 19.33
C ILE A 8 10.84 -10.33 20.59
N GLN A 9 12.17 -10.27 20.47
CA GLN A 9 13.04 -9.69 21.49
C GLN A 9 13.37 -8.24 21.13
N LEU A 10 13.05 -7.33 22.04
CA LEU A 10 13.34 -5.90 21.92
C LEU A 10 14.63 -5.56 22.64
N GLU A 11 15.47 -4.75 22.01
CA GLU A 11 16.59 -4.09 22.67
C GLU A 11 16.10 -2.88 23.48
N ASN A 12 16.92 -2.39 24.41
CA ASN A 12 16.53 -1.31 25.34
C ASN A 12 16.19 0.01 24.63
N ASP A 13 16.71 0.24 23.42
CA ASP A 13 16.47 1.42 22.60
C ASP A 13 15.41 1.19 21.51
N GLU A 14 14.83 -0.01 21.41
CA GLU A 14 13.79 -0.35 20.43
C GLU A 14 12.37 -0.15 21.00
N THR A 15 11.47 0.32 20.15
CA THR A 15 10.05 0.47 20.48
C THR A 15 9.19 -0.25 19.45
N MET A 16 8.16 -0.96 19.94
CA MET A 16 7.06 -1.42 19.11
C MET A 16 6.11 -0.25 18.84
N VAL A 17 5.92 0.10 17.58
CA VAL A 17 4.99 1.15 17.14
C VAL A 17 4.01 0.55 16.13
N SER A 18 2.73 0.90 16.28
CA SER A 18 1.74 0.65 15.25
C SER A 18 1.52 1.94 14.47
N PHE A 19 1.59 1.87 13.15
CA PHE A 19 1.16 2.95 12.27
C PHE A 19 -0.17 2.60 11.60
N ASP A 20 -0.98 3.61 11.37
CA ASP A 20 -2.24 3.55 10.61
C ASP A 20 -2.05 4.28 9.28
N ILE A 21 -2.42 3.64 8.17
CA ILE A 21 -2.41 4.25 6.85
C ILE A 21 -3.73 4.99 6.65
N THR A 22 -3.65 6.32 6.60
CA THR A 22 -4.85 7.16 6.47
C THR A 22 -5.55 6.89 5.15
N SER A 23 -6.81 6.46 5.25
CA SER A 23 -7.76 6.30 4.15
C SER A 23 -7.16 5.57 2.94
N LEU A 24 -6.51 4.42 3.20
CA LEU A 24 -5.73 3.63 2.23
C LEU A 24 -6.38 3.59 0.84
N TYR A 25 -7.59 3.02 0.73
CA TYR A 25 -8.26 2.82 -0.55
C TYR A 25 -8.48 4.12 -1.34
N THR A 26 -8.97 5.17 -0.68
CA THR A 26 -9.25 6.45 -1.36
C THR A 26 -7.99 7.24 -1.70
N ASN A 27 -6.86 6.95 -1.03
CA ASN A 27 -5.59 7.64 -1.24
C ASN A 27 -4.66 6.95 -2.24
N ILE A 28 -4.99 5.76 -2.75
CA ILE A 28 -4.15 5.09 -3.75
C ILE A 28 -4.25 5.81 -5.10
N PRO A 29 -3.14 6.36 -5.65
CA PRO A 29 -3.16 6.95 -6.99
C PRO A 29 -3.29 5.83 -8.04
N VAL A 30 -4.41 5.83 -8.78
CA VAL A 30 -4.74 4.76 -9.75
C VAL A 30 -3.62 4.53 -10.76
N ILE A 31 -3.01 5.59 -11.28
CA ILE A 31 -1.93 5.47 -12.29
C ILE A 31 -0.70 4.76 -11.70
N MET A 32 -0.25 5.17 -10.52
CA MET A 32 0.88 4.52 -9.84
C MET A 32 0.57 3.06 -9.47
N ALA A 33 -0.67 2.77 -9.08
CA ALA A 33 -1.09 1.40 -8.81
C ALA A 33 -1.04 0.53 -10.08
N LEU A 34 -1.46 1.06 -11.23
CA LEU A 34 -1.36 0.35 -12.51
C LEU A 34 0.10 0.14 -12.94
N GLU A 35 0.99 1.09 -12.65
CA GLU A 35 2.43 0.93 -12.89
C GLU A 35 3.03 -0.17 -11.99
N ALA A 36 2.63 -0.23 -10.72
CA ALA A 36 3.03 -1.30 -9.80
C ALA A 36 2.56 -2.67 -10.32
N VAL A 37 1.29 -2.80 -10.72
CA VAL A 37 0.77 -4.04 -11.30
C VAL A 37 1.51 -4.43 -12.58
N ARG A 38 1.77 -3.46 -13.46
CA ARG A 38 2.52 -3.69 -14.69
C ARG A 38 3.93 -4.23 -14.41
N LYS A 39 4.60 -3.66 -13.40
CA LYS A 39 5.92 -4.12 -12.96
C LYS A 39 5.87 -5.59 -12.49
N GLU A 40 4.93 -5.94 -11.63
CA GLU A 40 4.76 -7.31 -11.14
C GLU A 40 4.43 -8.30 -12.27
N LEU A 41 3.49 -7.94 -13.16
CA LEU A 41 3.16 -8.78 -14.33
C LEU A 41 4.33 -8.97 -15.30
N THR A 42 5.22 -7.98 -15.40
CA THR A 42 6.41 -8.07 -16.26
C THR A 42 7.50 -8.92 -15.63
N ALA A 43 7.63 -8.87 -14.30
CA ALA A 43 8.63 -9.64 -13.55
C ALA A 43 8.26 -11.12 -13.40
N ASP A 44 7.00 -11.50 -13.64
CA ASP A 44 6.49 -12.85 -13.43
C ASP A 44 6.81 -13.81 -14.60
N PRO A 45 7.73 -14.78 -14.40
CA PRO A 45 8.16 -15.70 -15.47
C PRO A 45 7.05 -16.68 -15.88
N GLU A 46 6.14 -17.01 -14.98
CA GLU A 46 5.07 -18.01 -15.18
C GLU A 46 3.79 -17.40 -15.75
N ARG A 47 3.78 -16.08 -16.03
CA ARG A 47 2.59 -15.39 -16.55
C ARG A 47 2.08 -16.03 -17.84
N ASN A 48 2.98 -16.34 -18.78
CA ASN A 48 2.62 -16.91 -20.09
C ASN A 48 1.97 -18.30 -19.97
N HIS A 49 2.20 -19.02 -18.89
CA HIS A 49 1.56 -20.31 -18.62
C HIS A 49 0.15 -20.15 -18.05
N ARG A 50 -0.10 -19.09 -17.27
CA ARG A 50 -1.42 -18.80 -16.67
C ARG A 50 -2.35 -18.03 -17.60
N THR A 51 -1.82 -17.17 -18.47
CA THR A 51 -2.63 -16.39 -19.41
C THR A 51 -1.88 -16.00 -20.67
N LYS A 52 -2.61 -15.98 -21.79
CA LYS A 52 -2.13 -15.47 -23.09
C LYS A 52 -2.43 -13.98 -23.29
N LEU A 53 -3.14 -13.34 -22.35
CA LEU A 53 -3.49 -11.93 -22.47
C LEU A 53 -2.21 -11.06 -22.44
N PRO A 54 -2.07 -10.10 -23.37
CA PRO A 54 -1.05 -9.07 -23.29
C PRO A 54 -1.19 -8.25 -22.01
N ILE A 55 -0.06 -7.85 -21.42
CA ILE A 55 -0.03 -7.04 -20.19
C ILE A 55 -0.89 -5.78 -20.36
N GLU A 56 -0.81 -5.10 -21.50
CA GLU A 56 -1.64 -3.90 -21.78
C GLU A 56 -3.13 -4.15 -21.67
N GLN A 57 -3.62 -5.32 -22.09
CA GLN A 57 -5.05 -5.64 -22.01
C GLN A 57 -5.48 -5.89 -20.56
N ILE A 58 -4.61 -6.52 -19.77
CA ILE A 58 -4.84 -6.71 -18.33
C ILE A 58 -4.89 -5.35 -17.65
N ILE A 59 -3.89 -4.49 -17.89
CA ILE A 59 -3.82 -3.13 -17.32
C ILE A 59 -5.04 -2.30 -17.73
N LEU A 60 -5.46 -2.35 -18.99
CA LEU A 60 -6.67 -1.67 -19.46
C LEU A 60 -7.92 -2.16 -18.73
N GLY A 61 -8.08 -3.48 -18.58
CA GLY A 61 -9.20 -4.07 -17.84
C GLY A 61 -9.24 -3.61 -16.39
N ILE A 62 -8.10 -3.63 -15.70
CA ILE A 62 -7.98 -3.13 -14.32
C ILE A 62 -8.32 -1.64 -14.26
N HIS A 63 -7.78 -0.82 -15.17
CA HIS A 63 -8.06 0.60 -15.23
C HIS A 63 -9.55 0.88 -15.38
N LEU A 64 -10.24 0.15 -16.27
CA LEU A 64 -11.69 0.26 -16.45
C LEU A 64 -12.44 -0.11 -15.18
N CYS A 65 -12.08 -1.21 -14.51
CA CYS A 65 -12.69 -1.61 -13.23
C CYS A 65 -12.53 -0.55 -12.14
N LEU A 66 -11.37 0.10 -12.06
CA LEU A 66 -11.10 1.10 -11.03
C LEU A 66 -11.78 2.45 -11.30
N THR A 67 -11.94 2.84 -12.57
CA THR A 67 -12.46 4.16 -12.97
C THR A 67 -13.95 4.17 -13.32
N SER A 68 -14.57 3.00 -13.47
CA SER A 68 -15.99 2.87 -13.82
C SER A 68 -16.91 2.67 -12.61
N THR A 69 -16.40 2.91 -11.39
CA THR A 69 -17.22 2.76 -10.19
C THR A 69 -18.23 3.89 -10.07
N ILE A 70 -19.51 3.53 -10.09
CA ILE A 70 -20.66 4.43 -9.96
C ILE A 70 -21.52 3.91 -8.80
N PHE A 71 -21.99 4.81 -7.93
CA PHE A 71 -22.84 4.45 -6.81
C PHE A 71 -23.99 5.47 -6.65
N LYS A 72 -25.07 5.03 -5.98
CA LYS A 72 -26.24 5.87 -5.70
C LYS A 72 -26.28 6.20 -4.20
N PHE A 73 -26.39 7.48 -3.87
CA PHE A 73 -26.55 7.94 -2.50
C PHE A 73 -27.60 9.04 -2.45
N GLN A 74 -28.57 8.93 -1.53
CA GLN A 74 -29.67 9.89 -1.38
C GLN A 74 -30.38 10.24 -2.69
N GLY A 75 -30.65 9.24 -3.52
CA GLY A 75 -31.33 9.42 -4.80
C GLY A 75 -30.45 9.95 -5.94
N LYS A 76 -29.23 10.42 -5.66
CA LYS A 76 -28.29 10.95 -6.65
C LYS A 76 -27.25 9.90 -7.05
N ILE A 77 -26.81 9.96 -8.31
CA ILE A 77 -25.77 9.09 -8.86
C ILE A 77 -24.44 9.81 -8.82
N TYR A 78 -23.41 9.12 -8.32
CA TYR A 78 -22.05 9.63 -8.18
C TYR A 78 -21.08 8.68 -8.87
N ARG A 79 -19.99 9.24 -9.41
CA ARG A 79 -18.85 8.48 -9.91
C ARG A 79 -17.70 8.64 -8.92
N HIS A 80 -17.03 7.54 -8.61
CA HIS A 80 -15.80 7.55 -7.83
C HIS A 80 -14.64 8.04 -8.71
N THR A 81 -13.96 9.12 -8.32
CA THR A 81 -12.99 9.81 -9.18
C THR A 81 -11.53 9.67 -8.73
N GLU A 82 -11.29 9.40 -7.45
CA GLU A 82 -9.95 9.30 -6.87
C GLU A 82 -9.84 8.06 -6.01
N GLY A 83 -8.64 7.45 -5.96
CA GLY A 83 -8.46 6.23 -5.20
C GLY A 83 -9.02 5.00 -5.91
N VAL A 84 -8.99 3.90 -5.18
CA VAL A 84 -9.69 2.66 -5.53
C VAL A 84 -10.94 2.53 -4.66
N ALA A 85 -12.02 2.02 -5.23
CA ALA A 85 -13.30 1.97 -4.53
C ALA A 85 -13.32 0.88 -3.45
N MET A 86 -13.66 1.24 -2.21
CA MET A 86 -13.95 0.25 -1.18
C MET A 86 -15.15 -0.63 -1.62
N GLY A 87 -15.04 -1.94 -1.40
CA GLY A 87 -16.08 -2.91 -1.79
C GLY A 87 -15.98 -3.42 -3.23
N SER A 88 -15.08 -2.87 -4.06
CA SER A 88 -14.75 -3.48 -5.36
C SER A 88 -13.88 -4.73 -5.15
N LEU A 89 -14.20 -5.82 -5.84
CA LEU A 89 -13.49 -7.11 -5.71
C LEU A 89 -12.00 -7.01 -6.07
N ILE A 90 -11.64 -6.10 -6.97
CA ILE A 90 -10.25 -5.95 -7.41
C ILE A 90 -9.44 -5.01 -6.49
N SER A 91 -10.11 -4.10 -5.78
CA SER A 91 -9.45 -3.05 -5.00
C SER A 91 -8.53 -3.56 -3.90
N PRO A 92 -8.85 -4.62 -3.13
CA PRO A 92 -7.92 -5.18 -2.15
C PRO A 92 -6.60 -5.64 -2.77
N ILE A 93 -6.65 -6.35 -3.90
CA ILE A 93 -5.45 -6.85 -4.58
C ILE A 93 -4.61 -5.69 -5.12
N ILE A 94 -5.26 -4.68 -5.70
CA ILE A 94 -4.57 -3.48 -6.21
C ILE A 94 -3.93 -2.68 -5.07
N ALA A 95 -4.63 -2.56 -3.93
CA ALA A 95 -4.09 -1.89 -2.76
C ALA A 95 -2.84 -2.62 -2.23
N ASP A 96 -2.88 -3.94 -2.13
CA ASP A 96 -1.73 -4.71 -1.65
C ASP A 96 -0.52 -4.62 -2.59
N ILE A 97 -0.70 -4.74 -3.91
CA ILE A 97 0.39 -4.60 -4.88
C ILE A 97 1.00 -3.20 -4.84
N PHE A 98 0.16 -2.17 -4.78
CA PHE A 98 0.64 -0.80 -4.70
C PHE A 98 1.38 -0.53 -3.37
N MET A 99 0.84 -1.01 -2.26
CA MET A 99 1.46 -0.85 -0.95
C MET A 99 2.80 -1.57 -0.90
N ASP A 100 2.93 -2.78 -1.44
CA ASP A 100 4.21 -3.49 -1.49
C ASP A 100 5.29 -2.65 -2.23
N SER A 101 4.94 -2.06 -3.37
CA SER A 101 5.83 -1.15 -4.11
C SER A 101 6.23 0.08 -3.30
N TRP A 102 5.26 0.71 -2.60
CA TRP A 102 5.52 1.88 -1.76
C TRP A 102 6.35 1.55 -0.52
N GLU A 103 6.04 0.45 0.17
CA GLU A 103 6.75 -0.06 1.35
C GLU A 103 8.19 -0.39 1.00
N ASN A 104 8.42 -1.07 -0.12
CA ASN A 104 9.76 -1.33 -0.64
C ASN A 104 10.53 -0.03 -0.90
N SER A 105 9.88 1.00 -1.45
CA SER A 105 10.53 2.30 -1.61
C SER A 105 10.85 2.94 -0.26
N ALA A 106 9.92 2.94 0.68
CA ALA A 106 10.08 3.54 2.00
C ALA A 106 11.18 2.88 2.82
N LEU A 107 11.18 1.56 2.91
CA LEU A 107 12.09 0.77 3.73
C LEU A 107 13.52 0.74 3.15
N ASN A 108 13.67 0.66 1.83
CA ASN A 108 15.00 0.63 1.18
C ASN A 108 15.68 2.00 1.13
N THR A 109 14.92 3.09 1.25
CA THR A 109 15.48 4.46 1.21
C THR A 109 15.60 5.11 2.58
N PHE A 110 15.09 4.45 3.63
CA PHE A 110 15.25 4.90 5.00
C PHE A 110 16.41 4.19 5.69
N ASN A 111 17.27 4.96 6.34
CA ASN A 111 18.36 4.44 7.16
C ASN A 111 18.30 5.08 8.57
N PRO A 112 18.23 4.27 9.65
CA PRO A 112 18.30 2.81 9.67
C PRO A 112 16.97 2.13 9.33
N THR A 113 17.03 1.01 8.62
CA THR A 113 15.84 0.22 8.27
C THR A 113 15.16 -0.34 9.53
N PRO A 114 13.81 -0.29 9.65
CA PRO A 114 13.09 -0.92 10.74
C PRO A 114 13.45 -2.41 10.86
N LYS A 115 13.62 -2.90 12.08
CA LYS A 115 13.89 -4.32 12.37
C LYS A 115 12.72 -5.21 11.97
N ILE A 116 11.50 -4.72 12.19
CA ILE A 116 10.26 -5.37 11.76
C ILE A 116 9.38 -4.34 11.06
N TRP A 117 8.83 -4.71 9.91
CA TRP A 117 7.72 -4.03 9.28
C TRP A 117 6.72 -5.08 8.80
N TRP A 118 5.57 -5.16 9.46
CA TRP A 118 4.46 -6.01 9.04
C TRP A 118 3.21 -5.16 8.84
N ARG A 119 2.49 -5.40 7.75
CA ARG A 119 1.23 -4.73 7.43
C ARG A 119 0.08 -5.72 7.40
N TYR A 120 -1.07 -5.31 7.92
CA TYR A 120 -2.36 -5.97 7.76
C TYR A 120 -3.36 -4.93 7.25
N VAL A 121 -3.62 -4.96 5.93
CA VAL A 121 -4.43 -3.96 5.24
C VAL A 121 -3.88 -2.54 5.44
N ASP A 122 -4.49 -1.74 6.31
CA ASP A 122 -4.16 -0.36 6.67
C ASP A 122 -3.34 -0.23 7.97
N ASP A 123 -3.35 -1.27 8.81
CA ASP A 123 -2.62 -1.30 10.07
C ASP A 123 -1.21 -1.85 9.87
N THR A 124 -0.24 -1.29 10.58
CA THR A 124 1.12 -1.81 10.63
C THR A 124 1.56 -2.15 12.05
N PHE A 125 2.53 -3.05 12.12
CA PHE A 125 3.31 -3.39 13.30
C PHE A 125 4.78 -3.22 12.95
N THR A 126 5.44 -2.31 13.65
CA THR A 126 6.82 -1.92 13.37
C THR A 126 7.67 -2.00 14.62
N VAL A 127 8.90 -2.50 14.48
CA VAL A 127 9.93 -2.39 15.51
C VAL A 127 11.06 -1.55 14.95
N LEU A 128 11.35 -0.43 15.63
CA LEU A 128 12.37 0.54 15.24
C LEU A 128 12.99 1.15 16.50
N LYS A 129 14.24 1.63 16.39
CA LYS A 129 14.85 2.43 17.45
C LYS A 129 13.99 3.66 17.76
N THR A 130 13.80 3.91 19.04
CA THR A 130 12.88 4.93 19.57
C THR A 130 13.20 6.32 19.03
N GLU A 131 14.48 6.66 18.92
CA GLU A 131 14.97 7.93 18.38
C GLU A 131 14.66 8.15 16.90
N HIS A 132 14.38 7.08 16.14
CA HIS A 132 14.14 7.15 14.69
C HIS A 132 12.67 7.12 14.30
N ILE A 133 11.74 6.97 15.24
CA ILE A 133 10.29 6.94 14.93
C ILE A 133 9.86 8.24 14.22
N SER A 134 10.28 9.39 14.74
CA SER A 134 9.91 10.70 14.18
C SER A 134 10.56 10.95 12.81
N SER A 135 11.82 10.52 12.63
CA SER A 135 12.52 10.67 11.35
C SER A 135 11.95 9.73 10.29
N PHE A 136 11.49 8.54 10.68
CA PHE A 136 10.80 7.60 9.79
C PHE A 136 9.48 8.17 9.29
N LEU A 137 8.62 8.72 10.17
CA LEU A 137 7.40 9.41 9.74
C LEU A 137 7.70 10.53 8.76
N THR A 138 8.67 11.38 9.10
CA THR A 138 9.10 12.49 8.23
C THR A 138 9.58 12.01 6.87
N HIS A 139 10.31 10.89 6.83
CA HIS A 139 10.76 10.26 5.59
C HIS A 139 9.58 9.78 4.74
N THR A 140 8.63 9.06 5.34
CA THR A 140 7.45 8.57 4.62
C THR A 140 6.60 9.71 4.04
N TYR A 141 6.43 10.83 4.76
CA TYR A 141 5.74 12.01 4.23
C TYR A 141 6.43 12.63 3.01
N LYS A 142 7.77 12.59 2.94
CA LYS A 142 8.51 13.09 1.77
C LYS A 142 8.28 12.23 0.52
N LEU A 143 8.04 10.93 0.69
CA LEU A 143 7.70 10.04 -0.41
C LEU A 143 6.30 10.35 -0.96
N THR A 144 5.39 10.74 -0.08
CA THR A 144 4.05 11.21 -0.44
C THR A 144 4.12 12.44 -1.35
N SER A 145 4.95 13.43 -1.03
CA SER A 145 5.10 14.66 -1.81
C SER A 145 5.53 14.48 -3.28
N ARG A 146 5.93 13.28 -3.71
CA ARG A 146 6.29 12.93 -5.10
C ARG A 146 5.08 12.49 -5.95
N GLY A 147 3.88 12.98 -5.62
CA GLY A 147 2.63 12.65 -6.33
C GLY A 147 1.88 11.43 -5.77
N ASN A 148 2.34 10.88 -4.64
CA ASN A 148 1.64 9.84 -3.90
C ASN A 148 0.74 10.49 -2.81
N LYS A 149 -0.37 9.87 -2.42
CA LYS A 149 -1.25 10.40 -1.35
C LYS A 149 -1.26 9.53 -0.08
N ILE A 150 -0.41 8.50 0.00
CA ILE A 150 -0.28 7.64 1.18
C ILE A 150 0.35 8.41 2.33
N HIS A 151 -0.34 8.44 3.46
CA HIS A 151 0.15 8.99 4.71
C HIS A 151 0.04 7.92 5.78
N ILE A 152 1.07 7.82 6.62
CA ILE A 152 1.04 7.00 7.83
C ILE A 152 1.04 7.89 9.07
N GLY A 153 0.30 7.51 10.10
CA GLY A 153 0.28 8.16 11.40
C GLY A 153 0.52 7.15 12.51
N ILE A 154 1.01 7.59 13.67
CA ILE A 154 1.10 6.71 14.85
C ILE A 154 -0.31 6.42 15.34
N ARG A 155 -0.63 5.13 15.46
CA ARG A 155 -1.87 4.69 16.09
C ARG A 155 -1.70 4.78 17.61
N LYS A 156 -2.52 5.61 18.26
CA LYS A 156 -2.56 5.73 19.73
C LYS A 156 -3.34 4.60 20.38
#